data_AF-A0A4U1JJ90-F1
#
_entry.id   AF-A0A4U1JJ90-F1
#
_cell.length_a   1.000
_cell.length_b   1.000
_cell.length_c   1.000
_cell.angle_alpha   90.00
_cell.angle_beta   90.00
_cell.angle_gamma   90.00
#
_symmetry.space_group_name_H-M   'P 1'
#
loop_
_entity.id
_entity.type
_entity.pdbx_description
1 polymer ?
#
loop_
_entity_poly.entity_id
_entity_poly.type
_entity_poly.pdbx_seq_one_letter_code
_entity_poly.pdbx_strand_id
1 'polypeptide(L)'
;MKHRIHSVLVGAMGLASAAFFAFSGASCSQPTIQCVVGHGPYFAKYQFVSGDEACLGLKGEDIGLSTYLAPNADKTLADYNARSIAIQSSKLGLLARDREGAGYDIGTDKPYAFGAYTTDPDANNLCYTGGANGSAAIASADMNIEEFDTGEVDDMGNPVILPAEHHRQEWKNIKVYVTAAVPGTQVVGEMRYEDVLAGCSAEYKFIALFPSVPCDKAVHTDDDNNPDTDAANDDANPDEDDTPMIVPDEDACLSEADPSKGRVFGSGINPDFPVRCDPETLHCILSEDPLTGKP
;
A
#
# COMPACT_ATOMS: atom_id res chain seq x y z
N MET A 1 -82.82 34.08 4.68
CA MET A 1 -83.55 34.31 3.42
C MET A 1 -82.94 33.39 2.36
N LYS A 2 -83.73 32.45 1.83
CA LYS A 2 -83.54 31.60 0.62
C LYS A 2 -82.28 30.69 0.56
N HIS A 3 -82.36 29.40 0.90
CA HIS A 3 -82.88 28.21 0.17
C HIS A 3 -82.10 27.73 -1.07
N ARG A 4 -81.55 26.51 -0.99
CA ARG A 4 -81.75 25.28 -1.82
C ARG A 4 -80.47 24.43 -1.73
N ILE A 5 -80.42 23.26 -1.09
CA ILE A 5 -81.05 21.93 -1.33
C ILE A 5 -80.76 21.36 -2.73
N HIS A 6 -80.27 20.11 -2.71
CA HIS A 6 -80.24 18.99 -3.69
C HIS A 6 -78.79 18.52 -3.91
N SER A 7 -78.38 17.25 -3.86
CA SER A 7 -79.02 15.97 -3.54
C SER A 7 -77.92 14.91 -3.41
N VAL A 8 -78.10 13.97 -2.49
CA VAL A 8 -77.95 12.51 -2.64
C VAL A 8 -76.96 11.98 -3.70
N LEU A 9 -75.91 11.29 -3.24
CA LEU A 9 -75.61 9.92 -3.71
C LEU A 9 -74.74 9.17 -2.70
N VAL A 10 -75.41 8.26 -2.00
CA VAL A 10 -74.85 7.10 -1.31
C VAL A 10 -74.26 6.17 -2.37
N GLY A 11 -72.98 5.85 -2.25
CA GLY A 11 -72.27 4.96 -3.18
C GLY A 11 -71.19 4.16 -2.48
N ALA A 12 -71.55 2.93 -2.14
CA ALA A 12 -70.71 1.75 -1.96
C ALA A 12 -69.46 1.84 -1.06
N MET A 13 -69.56 1.12 0.07
CA MET A 13 -68.46 0.41 0.70
C MET A 13 -67.51 -0.22 -0.33
N GLY A 14 -66.32 0.35 -0.45
CA GLY A 14 -65.14 -0.33 -0.93
C GLY A 14 -64.18 -0.47 0.24
N LEU A 15 -64.05 -1.68 0.78
CA LEU A 15 -62.98 -2.09 1.69
C LEU A 15 -61.63 -1.97 0.96
N ALA A 16 -61.11 -0.75 0.86
CA ALA A 16 -59.69 -0.52 0.60
C ALA A 16 -59.00 -0.59 1.96
N SER A 17 -58.73 -1.82 2.40
CA SER A 17 -57.76 -2.12 3.44
C SER A 17 -56.46 -1.43 3.04
N ALA A 18 -56.18 -0.27 3.63
CA ALA A 18 -54.87 0.34 3.62
C ALA A 18 -53.95 -0.58 4.41
N ALA A 19 -53.44 -1.61 3.72
CA ALA A 19 -52.30 -2.37 4.17
C ALA A 19 -51.13 -1.39 4.24
N PHE A 20 -50.95 -0.79 5.41
CA PHE A 20 -49.65 -0.33 5.88
C PHE A 20 -48.74 -1.57 5.85
N PHE A 21 -48.16 -1.85 4.69
CA PHE A 21 -46.93 -2.61 4.61
C PHE A 21 -45.90 -1.77 5.34
N ALA A 22 -45.84 -1.96 6.66
CA ALA A 22 -44.60 -1.81 7.38
C ALA A 22 -43.61 -2.71 6.63
N PHE A 23 -42.84 -2.12 5.71
CA PHE A 23 -41.49 -2.59 5.45
C PHE A 23 -40.78 -2.44 6.80
N SER A 24 -41.04 -3.38 7.71
CA SER A 24 -40.11 -3.78 8.74
C SER A 24 -38.88 -4.15 7.96
N GLY A 25 -38.01 -3.15 7.81
CA GLY A 25 -36.82 -3.23 7.00
C GLY A 25 -36.14 -4.52 7.39
N ALA A 26 -35.88 -5.36 6.40
CA ALA A 26 -34.74 -6.24 6.51
C ALA A 26 -33.59 -5.31 6.87
N SER A 27 -33.25 -5.29 8.16
CA SER A 27 -32.04 -4.69 8.67
C SER A 27 -30.95 -5.53 8.02
N CYS A 28 -30.60 -5.17 6.79
CA CYS A 28 -29.49 -5.74 6.05
C CYS A 28 -28.26 -5.33 6.84
N SER A 29 -27.96 -6.08 7.91
CA SER A 29 -26.66 -6.04 8.55
C SER A 29 -25.70 -6.44 7.45
N GLN A 30 -25.06 -5.45 6.84
CA GLN A 30 -24.00 -5.70 5.88
C GLN A 30 -23.04 -6.68 6.54
N PRO A 31 -22.72 -7.82 5.90
CA PRO A 31 -21.79 -8.76 6.48
C PRO A 31 -20.48 -8.03 6.76
N THR A 32 -19.90 -8.29 7.93
CA THR A 32 -18.60 -7.72 8.31
C THR A 32 -17.60 -8.08 7.22
N ILE A 33 -16.86 -7.07 6.76
CA ILE A 33 -15.77 -7.31 5.82
C ILE A 33 -14.71 -8.16 6.51
N GLN A 34 -14.22 -9.18 5.84
CA GLN A 34 -13.09 -9.96 6.35
C GLN A 34 -11.80 -9.15 6.22
N CYS A 35 -10.83 -9.45 7.07
CA CYS A 35 -9.49 -8.90 6.97
C CYS A 35 -8.88 -9.22 5.61
N VAL A 36 -8.63 -8.18 4.84
CA VAL A 36 -7.99 -8.20 3.53
C VAL A 36 -6.89 -7.15 3.50
N VAL A 37 -6.07 -7.19 2.45
CA VAL A 37 -5.09 -6.16 2.11
C VAL A 37 -5.35 -5.76 0.66
N GLY A 38 -5.12 -4.49 0.33
CA GLY A 38 -5.01 -4.06 -1.06
C GLY A 38 -4.00 -4.91 -1.83
N HIS A 39 -4.33 -5.26 -3.07
CA HIS A 39 -3.53 -6.12 -3.93
C HIS A 39 -2.59 -5.28 -4.80
N GLY A 40 -1.29 -5.37 -4.54
CA GLY A 40 -0.25 -4.66 -5.28
C GLY A 40 0.77 -4.02 -4.33
N PRO A 41 1.64 -3.14 -4.84
CA PRO A 41 2.67 -2.50 -4.02
C PRO A 41 2.06 -1.45 -3.09
N TYR A 42 2.56 -1.42 -1.87
CA TYR A 42 2.40 -0.33 -0.92
C TYR A 42 3.70 0.43 -0.89
N PHE A 43 3.66 1.75 -0.73
CA PHE A 43 4.86 2.47 -0.34
C PHE A 43 4.93 2.53 1.19
N ALA A 44 5.96 1.93 1.78
CA ALA A 44 6.22 1.97 3.21
C ALA A 44 7.24 3.07 3.52
N LYS A 45 6.81 4.11 4.24
CA LYS A 45 7.71 5.12 4.79
C LYS A 45 8.27 4.65 6.13
N TYR A 46 9.57 4.76 6.29
CA TYR A 46 10.28 4.34 7.49
C TYR A 46 10.65 5.52 8.37
N GLN A 47 10.36 5.37 9.66
CA GLN A 47 10.80 6.27 10.71
C GLN A 47 11.76 5.52 11.62
N PHE A 48 13.02 5.95 11.61
CA PHE A 48 14.04 5.38 12.48
C PHE A 48 13.67 5.49 13.96
N VAL A 49 13.89 4.40 14.70
CA VAL A 49 13.65 4.32 16.15
C VAL A 49 14.97 4.20 16.92
N SER A 50 15.78 3.19 16.59
CA SER A 50 17.04 2.88 17.27
C SER A 50 17.89 1.91 16.45
N GLY A 51 19.22 1.92 16.62
CA GLY A 51 20.10 1.04 15.86
C GLY A 51 21.46 1.66 15.55
N ASP A 52 22.22 0.97 14.71
CA ASP A 52 23.55 1.34 14.27
C ASP A 52 23.52 2.35 13.11
N GLU A 53 24.46 3.29 13.10
CA GLU A 53 24.57 4.33 12.06
C GLU A 53 24.65 3.76 10.63
N ALA A 54 25.36 2.63 10.46
CA ALA A 54 25.51 1.95 9.17
C ALA A 54 24.18 1.44 8.59
N CYS A 55 23.17 1.23 9.44
CA CYS A 55 21.87 0.70 9.06
C CYS A 55 20.76 1.77 9.06
N LEU A 56 21.06 3.07 9.23
CA LEU A 56 20.09 4.19 9.31
C LEU A 56 19.50 4.68 7.98
N GLY A 57 19.93 4.09 6.87
CA GLY A 57 19.68 4.63 5.52
C GLY A 57 18.26 4.42 4.97
N LEU A 58 17.42 3.61 5.61
CA LEU A 58 16.11 3.27 5.04
C LEU A 58 15.11 4.40 5.28
N LYS A 59 14.71 5.07 4.19
CA LYS A 59 13.71 6.16 4.20
C LYS A 59 12.32 5.68 3.84
N GLY A 60 12.26 4.73 2.91
CA GLY A 60 11.05 4.02 2.54
C GLY A 60 11.35 3.07 1.40
N GLU A 61 10.43 2.16 1.12
CA GLU A 61 10.49 1.28 -0.03
C GLU A 61 9.10 0.77 -0.41
N ASP A 62 8.99 0.21 -1.62
CA ASP A 62 7.84 -0.59 -1.97
C ASP A 62 7.82 -1.90 -1.19
N ILE A 63 6.67 -2.23 -0.60
CA ILE A 63 6.41 -3.52 0.01
C ILE A 63 5.17 -4.17 -0.61
N GLY A 64 5.27 -5.47 -0.86
CA GLY A 64 4.14 -6.31 -1.26
C GLY A 64 3.48 -6.94 -0.04
N LEU A 65 2.15 -6.80 0.05
CA LEU A 65 1.34 -7.54 1.02
C LEU A 65 0.41 -8.48 0.26
N SER A 66 0.25 -9.70 0.79
CA SER A 66 -0.67 -10.68 0.22
C SER A 66 -1.26 -11.55 1.31
N THR A 67 -2.58 -11.74 1.28
CA THR A 67 -3.26 -12.66 2.20
C THR A 67 -3.57 -13.98 1.53
N TYR A 68 -3.45 -15.06 2.30
CA TYR A 68 -3.72 -16.42 1.84
C TYR A 68 -4.72 -17.09 2.77
N LEU A 69 -5.48 -18.03 2.22
CA LEU A 69 -6.37 -18.89 2.98
C LEU A 69 -5.82 -20.31 2.95
N ALA A 70 -5.71 -20.95 4.11
CA ALA A 70 -5.34 -22.35 4.16
C ALA A 70 -6.41 -23.20 3.48
N PRO A 71 -6.08 -24.35 2.87
CA PRO A 71 -7.09 -25.33 2.48
C PRO A 71 -7.79 -25.88 3.74
N ASN A 72 -9.09 -26.13 3.64
CA ASN A 72 -9.83 -26.85 4.66
C ASN A 72 -9.34 -28.31 4.79
N ALA A 73 -9.82 -29.04 5.80
CA ALA A 73 -9.31 -30.38 6.13
C ALA A 73 -9.38 -31.39 4.97
N ASP A 74 -10.38 -31.29 4.09
CA ASP A 74 -10.56 -32.17 2.92
C ASP A 74 -9.93 -31.61 1.62
N LYS A 75 -9.34 -30.40 1.67
CA LYS A 75 -8.70 -29.68 0.56
C LYS A 75 -9.65 -29.39 -0.62
N THR A 76 -10.96 -29.39 -0.39
CA THR A 76 -11.93 -29.05 -1.44
C THR A 76 -12.19 -27.56 -1.54
N LEU A 77 -12.00 -26.82 -0.44
CA LEU A 77 -12.25 -25.39 -0.34
C LEU A 77 -11.19 -24.70 0.54
N ALA A 78 -11.19 -23.37 0.52
CA ALA A 78 -10.44 -22.57 1.49
C ALA A 78 -11.11 -22.60 2.87
N ASP A 79 -10.29 -22.64 3.93
CA ASP A 79 -10.70 -22.36 5.29
C ASP A 79 -10.69 -20.85 5.53
N TYR A 80 -11.88 -20.25 5.50
CA TYR A 80 -12.07 -18.82 5.69
C TYR A 80 -11.72 -18.32 7.10
N ASN A 81 -11.50 -19.23 8.07
CA ASN A 81 -11.09 -18.88 9.43
C ASN A 81 -9.57 -19.02 9.66
N ALA A 82 -8.84 -19.58 8.70
CA ALA A 82 -7.40 -19.81 8.79
C ALA A 82 -6.67 -18.94 7.74
N ARG A 83 -6.48 -17.67 8.09
CA ARG A 83 -5.83 -16.68 7.23
C ARG A 83 -4.36 -16.50 7.59
N SER A 84 -3.54 -16.33 6.56
CA SER A 84 -2.15 -15.92 6.68
C SER A 84 -1.86 -14.71 5.80
N ILE A 85 -0.72 -14.09 6.07
CA ILE A 85 -0.23 -12.93 5.34
C ILE A 85 1.25 -13.11 5.02
N ALA A 86 1.65 -12.68 3.83
CA ALA A 86 3.04 -12.49 3.44
C ALA A 86 3.35 -11.00 3.32
N ILE A 87 4.57 -10.61 3.70
CA ILE A 87 5.11 -9.27 3.53
C ILE A 87 6.47 -9.40 2.87
N GLN A 88 6.65 -8.73 1.73
CA GLN A 88 7.88 -8.77 0.95
C GLN A 88 8.35 -7.34 0.70
N SER A 89 9.59 -7.02 1.07
CA SER A 89 10.22 -5.76 0.68
C SER A 89 10.74 -5.83 -0.76
N SER A 90 10.78 -4.69 -1.44
CA SER A 90 11.43 -4.60 -2.74
C SER A 90 12.92 -4.94 -2.62
N LYS A 91 13.61 -4.55 -1.55
CA LYS A 91 15.01 -4.92 -1.33
C LYS A 91 15.25 -6.43 -1.40
N LEU A 92 14.54 -7.21 -0.58
CA LEU A 92 14.72 -8.67 -0.57
C LEU A 92 14.14 -9.34 -1.83
N GLY A 93 13.06 -8.79 -2.38
CA GLY A 93 12.46 -9.26 -3.62
C GLY A 93 13.36 -9.10 -4.84
N LEU A 94 14.05 -7.95 -4.96
CA LEU A 94 15.01 -7.67 -6.04
C LEU A 94 16.21 -8.61 -5.95
N LEU A 95 16.76 -8.80 -4.74
CA LEU A 95 17.85 -9.75 -4.51
C LEU A 95 17.49 -11.18 -4.95
N ALA A 96 16.29 -11.65 -4.60
CA ALA A 96 15.81 -12.95 -5.07
C ALA A 96 15.67 -12.98 -6.60
N ARG A 97 15.06 -11.94 -7.19
CA ARG A 97 14.83 -11.84 -8.64
C ARG A 97 16.15 -11.81 -9.43
N ASP A 98 17.14 -11.04 -8.98
CA ASP A 98 18.41 -10.88 -9.69
C ASP A 98 19.21 -12.19 -9.65
N ARG A 99 19.16 -12.92 -8.51
CA ARG A 99 19.75 -14.25 -8.38
C ARG A 99 19.08 -15.29 -9.29
N GLU A 100 17.75 -15.35 -9.28
CA GLU A 100 16.99 -16.24 -10.16
C GLU A 100 17.18 -15.90 -11.63
N GLY A 101 17.25 -14.60 -11.96
CA GLY A 101 17.52 -14.10 -13.31
C GLY A 101 18.87 -14.54 -13.87
N ALA A 102 19.87 -14.65 -13.00
CA ALA A 102 21.19 -15.21 -13.31
C ALA A 102 21.22 -16.76 -13.35
N GLY A 103 20.08 -17.42 -13.15
CA GLY A 103 19.94 -18.88 -13.20
C GLY A 103 20.34 -19.62 -11.92
N TYR A 104 20.51 -18.91 -10.81
CA TYR A 104 20.80 -19.50 -9.51
C TYR A 104 19.52 -19.73 -8.69
N ASP A 105 19.52 -20.78 -7.88
CA ASP A 105 18.42 -21.07 -6.96
C ASP A 105 18.59 -20.26 -5.65
N ILE A 106 17.49 -19.75 -5.11
CA ILE A 106 17.45 -19.08 -3.78
C ILE A 106 17.36 -20.10 -2.63
N GLY A 107 17.25 -21.40 -2.91
CA GLY A 107 17.32 -22.46 -1.93
C GLY A 107 16.19 -22.39 -0.90
N THR A 108 16.58 -22.31 0.37
CA THR A 108 15.65 -22.20 1.50
C THR A 108 15.42 -20.77 1.96
N ASP A 109 16.09 -19.80 1.35
CA ASP A 109 15.98 -18.40 1.69
C ASP A 109 14.58 -17.88 1.35
N LYS A 110 14.14 -16.88 2.10
CA LYS A 110 12.77 -16.38 2.01
C LYS A 110 12.82 -14.86 1.88
N PRO A 111 12.55 -14.31 0.69
CA PRO A 111 12.51 -12.86 0.51
C PRO A 111 11.25 -12.23 1.11
N TYR A 112 10.48 -12.98 1.89
CA TYR A 112 9.22 -12.54 2.48
C TYR A 112 9.07 -13.08 3.90
N ALA A 113 8.44 -12.28 4.74
CA ALA A 113 7.92 -12.68 6.04
C ALA A 113 6.56 -13.36 5.85
N PHE A 114 6.24 -14.36 6.67
CA PHE A 114 4.98 -15.10 6.55
C PHE A 114 4.45 -15.56 7.90
N GLY A 115 3.15 -15.42 8.12
CA GLY A 115 2.50 -16.01 9.29
C GLY A 115 1.01 -15.71 9.41
N ALA A 116 0.46 -15.92 10.60
CA ALA A 116 -0.97 -15.82 10.85
C ALA A 116 -1.49 -14.38 10.74
N TYR A 117 -2.71 -14.22 10.24
CA TYR A 117 -3.41 -12.95 10.13
C TYR A 117 -4.84 -13.11 10.65
N THR A 118 -5.38 -12.10 11.34
CA THR A 118 -6.76 -12.18 11.86
C THR A 118 -7.77 -12.32 10.73
N THR A 119 -8.91 -12.96 11.03
CA THR A 119 -9.97 -13.20 10.03
C THR A 119 -10.91 -12.02 9.91
N ASP A 120 -11.32 -11.43 11.03
CA ASP A 120 -12.27 -10.34 11.11
C ASP A 120 -11.61 -9.12 11.78
N PRO A 121 -11.94 -7.90 11.33
CA PRO A 121 -11.47 -6.69 11.98
C PRO A 121 -12.08 -6.55 13.37
N ASP A 122 -11.36 -5.87 14.26
CA ASP A 122 -11.87 -5.52 15.60
C ASP A 122 -12.90 -4.39 15.57
N ALA A 123 -13.31 -3.93 16.77
CA ALA A 123 -14.24 -2.81 16.92
C ALA A 123 -13.70 -1.46 16.38
N ASN A 124 -12.40 -1.35 16.12
CA ASN A 124 -11.74 -0.18 15.53
C ASN A 124 -11.41 -0.38 14.05
N ASN A 125 -11.98 -1.41 13.41
CA ASN A 125 -11.72 -1.77 12.02
C ASN A 125 -10.26 -2.17 11.76
N LEU A 126 -9.57 -2.76 12.74
CA LEU A 126 -8.17 -3.17 12.62
C LEU A 126 -8.04 -4.69 12.54
N CYS A 127 -7.17 -5.12 11.64
CA CYS A 127 -6.69 -6.48 11.49
C CYS A 127 -5.22 -6.58 11.92
N TYR A 128 -4.79 -7.74 12.42
CA TYR A 128 -3.53 -7.87 13.15
C TYR A 128 -2.66 -9.03 12.67
N THR A 129 -1.34 -8.80 12.68
CA THR A 129 -0.31 -9.83 12.53
C THR A 129 0.98 -9.41 13.27
N GLY A 130 2.00 -10.29 13.28
CA GLY A 130 3.32 -9.96 13.81
C GLY A 130 3.37 -9.67 15.31
N GLY A 131 2.50 -10.30 16.11
CA GLY A 131 2.42 -10.09 17.56
C GLY A 131 1.38 -9.05 18.02
N ALA A 132 0.82 -8.26 17.09
CA ALA A 132 -0.18 -7.25 17.46
C ALA A 132 -1.46 -7.88 18.02
N ASN A 133 -2.01 -7.28 19.07
CA ASN A 133 -3.25 -7.72 19.71
C ASN A 133 -3.26 -9.23 20.08
N GLY A 134 -2.09 -9.78 20.44
CA GLY A 134 -1.95 -11.19 20.79
C GLY A 134 -1.92 -12.16 19.60
N SER A 135 -1.82 -11.66 18.37
CA SER A 135 -1.57 -12.52 17.21
C SER A 135 -0.23 -13.25 17.34
N ALA A 136 -0.04 -14.34 16.62
CA ALA A 136 1.28 -14.97 16.54
C ALA A 136 2.29 -14.02 15.87
N ALA A 137 3.57 -14.18 16.24
CA ALA A 137 4.67 -13.61 15.47
C ALA A 137 4.71 -14.24 14.06
N ILE A 138 5.17 -13.47 13.08
CA ILE A 138 5.40 -13.99 11.73
C ILE A 138 6.88 -14.34 11.56
N ALA A 139 7.17 -15.28 10.68
CA ALA A 139 8.54 -15.64 10.34
C ALA A 139 9.22 -14.46 9.67
N SER A 140 10.49 -14.23 10.02
CA SER A 140 11.32 -13.19 9.39
C SER A 140 11.60 -13.51 7.92
N ALA A 141 11.77 -12.45 7.12
CA ALA A 141 12.36 -12.56 5.79
C ALA A 141 13.88 -12.59 5.94
N ASP A 142 14.55 -13.48 5.22
CA ASP A 142 15.99 -13.72 5.34
C ASP A 142 16.51 -14.14 3.96
N MET A 143 17.42 -13.34 3.42
CA MET A 143 18.09 -13.59 2.15
C MET A 143 19.60 -13.57 2.37
N ASN A 144 20.26 -14.68 2.06
CA ASN A 144 21.70 -14.83 2.17
C ASN A 144 22.27 -15.27 0.82
N ILE A 145 22.64 -14.27 0.03
CA ILE A 145 23.11 -14.46 -1.33
C ILE A 145 24.64 -14.43 -1.33
N GLU A 146 25.23 -15.52 -1.79
CA GLU A 146 26.66 -15.56 -2.13
C GLU A 146 26.93 -14.76 -3.41
N GLU A 147 28.16 -14.25 -3.54
CA GLU A 147 28.64 -13.59 -4.77
C GLU A 147 28.34 -14.46 -6.01
N PHE A 148 27.83 -13.82 -7.07
CA PHE A 148 27.47 -14.53 -8.29
C PHE A 148 27.65 -13.67 -9.55
N ASP A 149 27.89 -14.34 -10.67
CA ASP A 149 27.95 -13.75 -12.01
C ASP A 149 26.52 -13.61 -12.55
N THR A 150 26.10 -12.40 -12.93
CA THR A 150 24.75 -12.18 -13.44
C THR A 150 24.55 -12.78 -14.85
N GLY A 151 25.63 -13.15 -15.52
CA GLY A 151 25.64 -13.52 -16.94
C GLY A 151 25.57 -12.33 -17.88
N GLU A 152 25.50 -11.11 -17.35
CA GLU A 152 25.61 -9.86 -18.10
C GLU A 152 27.07 -9.44 -18.24
N VAL A 153 27.38 -8.67 -19.28
CA VAL A 153 28.70 -8.05 -19.46
C VAL A 153 28.55 -6.54 -19.48
N ASP A 154 29.50 -5.84 -18.86
CA ASP A 154 29.58 -4.38 -18.88
C ASP A 154 29.95 -3.84 -20.28
N ASP A 155 29.99 -2.52 -20.44
CA ASP A 155 30.36 -1.86 -21.70
C ASP A 155 31.80 -2.19 -22.15
N MET A 156 32.64 -2.71 -21.27
CA MET A 156 34.02 -3.14 -21.53
C MET A 156 34.13 -4.65 -21.81
N GLY A 157 33.01 -5.39 -21.75
CA GLY A 157 32.95 -6.83 -21.96
C GLY A 157 33.37 -7.67 -20.75
N ASN A 158 33.48 -7.09 -19.55
CA ASN A 158 33.75 -7.83 -18.33
C ASN A 158 32.44 -8.39 -17.74
N PRO A 159 32.45 -9.56 -17.08
CA PRO A 159 31.27 -10.08 -16.42
C PRO A 159 30.84 -9.15 -15.27
N VAL A 160 29.53 -8.94 -15.14
CA VAL A 160 28.94 -8.22 -14.02
C VAL A 160 28.79 -9.20 -12.85
N ILE A 161 29.59 -8.99 -11.81
CA ILE A 161 29.57 -9.79 -10.59
C ILE A 161 28.85 -9.01 -9.49
N LEU A 162 27.78 -9.58 -8.93
CA LEU A 162 27.11 -9.02 -7.76
C LEU A 162 27.76 -9.58 -6.48
N PRO A 163 28.07 -8.71 -5.49
CA PRO A 163 28.74 -9.12 -4.26
C PRO A 163 27.83 -9.99 -3.38
N ALA A 164 28.43 -10.66 -2.41
CA ALA A 164 27.66 -11.37 -1.39
C ALA A 164 26.86 -10.37 -0.52
N GLU A 165 25.59 -10.69 -0.26
CA GLU A 165 24.67 -9.88 0.54
C GLU A 165 23.89 -10.78 1.50
N HIS A 166 23.73 -10.36 2.75
CA HIS A 166 22.89 -11.09 3.72
C HIS A 166 22.05 -10.11 4.51
N HIS A 167 20.75 -10.11 4.24
CA HIS A 167 19.81 -9.18 4.85
C HIS A 167 18.68 -9.95 5.52
N ARG A 168 18.30 -9.50 6.72
CA ARG A 168 17.15 -10.02 7.46
C ARG A 168 16.19 -8.90 7.81
N GLN A 169 14.89 -9.17 7.67
CA GLN A 169 13.82 -8.28 8.08
C GLN A 169 12.82 -9.00 8.99
N GLU A 170 12.65 -8.50 10.21
CA GLU A 170 11.62 -8.96 11.14
C GLU A 170 10.50 -7.93 11.23
N TRP A 171 9.27 -8.35 10.99
CA TRP A 171 8.11 -7.48 10.97
C TRP A 171 7.22 -7.73 12.19
N LYS A 172 6.88 -6.68 12.94
CA LYS A 172 6.24 -6.77 14.25
C LYS A 172 5.11 -5.76 14.43
N ASN A 173 4.21 -6.07 15.34
CA ASN A 173 3.15 -5.18 15.81
C ASN A 173 2.29 -4.58 14.67
N ILE A 174 2.02 -5.37 13.64
CA ILE A 174 1.41 -4.91 12.39
C ILE A 174 -0.09 -4.81 12.54
N LYS A 175 -0.62 -3.67 12.11
CA LYS A 175 -2.04 -3.33 12.12
C LYS A 175 -2.44 -2.86 10.74
N VAL A 176 -3.50 -3.44 10.20
CA VAL A 176 -4.06 -3.10 8.89
C VAL A 176 -5.46 -2.54 9.09
N TYR A 177 -5.75 -1.37 8.54
CA TYR A 177 -7.08 -0.76 8.64
C TYR A 177 -8.00 -1.28 7.53
N VAL A 178 -9.10 -1.93 7.91
CA VAL A 178 -10.01 -2.64 7.00
C VAL A 178 -11.46 -2.25 7.25
N THR A 179 -12.07 -1.58 6.28
CA THR A 179 -13.51 -1.34 6.18
C THR A 179 -14.01 -1.66 4.77
N ALA A 180 -15.33 -1.66 4.56
CA ALA A 180 -15.90 -1.82 3.22
C ALA A 180 -15.47 -0.72 2.23
N ALA A 181 -15.16 0.49 2.71
CA ALA A 181 -14.67 1.61 1.91
C ALA A 181 -13.13 1.62 1.78
N VAL A 182 -12.44 0.96 2.72
CA VAL A 182 -10.99 0.95 2.85
C VAL A 182 -10.54 -0.50 3.03
N PRO A 183 -10.42 -1.29 1.95
CA PRO A 183 -10.14 -2.73 2.06
C PRO A 183 -8.65 -2.98 2.30
N GLY A 184 -8.13 -2.57 3.45
CA GLY A 184 -6.76 -2.86 3.87
C GLY A 184 -5.69 -2.02 3.17
N THR A 185 -5.97 -0.75 2.85
CA THR A 185 -5.05 0.11 2.09
C THR A 185 -4.13 0.97 2.96
N GLN A 186 -4.20 0.83 4.28
CA GLN A 186 -3.30 1.47 5.24
C GLN A 186 -2.77 0.44 6.22
N VAL A 187 -1.46 0.45 6.42
CA VAL A 187 -0.76 -0.48 7.30
C VAL A 187 0.24 0.27 8.14
N VAL A 188 0.37 -0.12 9.39
CA VAL A 188 1.42 0.40 10.28
C VAL A 188 2.00 -0.74 11.08
N GLY A 189 3.25 -0.59 11.48
CA GLY A 189 3.93 -1.57 12.31
C GLY A 189 5.35 -1.18 12.61
N GLU A 190 6.12 -2.18 13.01
CA GLU A 190 7.54 -2.07 13.29
C GLU A 190 8.31 -3.05 12.41
N MET A 191 9.49 -2.65 11.97
CA MET A 191 10.41 -3.50 11.23
C MET A 191 11.81 -3.39 11.83
N ARG A 192 12.39 -4.53 12.16
CA ARG A 192 13.81 -4.67 12.43
C ARG A 192 14.52 -5.08 11.15
N TYR A 193 15.50 -4.29 10.73
CA TYR A 193 16.38 -4.60 9.61
C TYR A 193 17.77 -4.96 10.13
N GLU A 194 18.38 -5.98 9.52
CA GLU A 194 19.76 -6.39 9.78
C GLU A 194 20.50 -6.56 8.45
N ASP A 195 21.69 -5.94 8.35
CA ASP A 195 22.72 -6.33 7.38
C ASP A 195 23.70 -7.23 8.13
N VAL A 196 23.57 -8.53 7.90
CA VAL A 196 24.26 -9.56 8.69
C VAL A 196 25.74 -9.62 8.33
N LEU A 197 26.13 -9.32 7.09
CA LEU A 197 27.53 -9.28 6.69
C LEU A 197 28.24 -8.03 7.22
N ALA A 198 27.56 -6.88 7.20
CA ALA A 198 28.06 -5.64 7.79
C ALA A 198 28.02 -5.65 9.33
N GLY A 199 27.22 -6.55 9.92
CA GLY A 199 27.05 -6.67 11.37
C GLY A 199 26.30 -5.49 11.98
N CYS A 200 25.38 -4.87 11.23
CA CYS A 200 24.56 -3.75 11.71
C CYS A 200 23.08 -4.11 11.80
N SER A 201 22.35 -3.41 12.68
CA SER A 201 20.90 -3.53 12.78
C SER A 201 20.22 -2.20 13.10
N ALA A 202 18.98 -2.03 12.64
CA ALA A 202 18.15 -0.89 12.97
C ALA A 202 16.67 -1.26 13.10
N GLU A 203 16.00 -0.58 14.00
CA GLU A 203 14.57 -0.68 14.27
C GLU A 203 13.87 0.54 13.69
N TYR A 204 12.76 0.28 13.02
CA TYR A 204 11.95 1.28 12.34
C TYR A 204 10.49 1.12 12.72
N LYS A 205 9.79 2.23 12.82
CA LYS A 205 8.35 2.27 12.62
C LYS A 205 8.09 2.46 11.15
N PHE A 206 7.03 1.85 10.63
CA PHE A 206 6.64 2.06 9.26
C PHE A 206 5.16 2.38 9.16
N ILE A 207 4.84 3.22 8.17
CA ILE A 207 3.49 3.52 7.72
C ILE A 207 3.47 3.24 6.22
N ALA A 208 2.61 2.32 5.80
CA ALA A 208 2.51 1.92 4.41
C ALA A 208 1.14 2.27 3.82
N LEU A 209 1.15 2.85 2.62
CA LEU A 209 -0.02 3.30 1.89
C LEU A 209 -0.16 2.54 0.57
N PHE A 210 -1.37 2.10 0.26
CA PHE A 210 -1.73 1.52 -1.03
C PHE A 210 -2.66 2.44 -1.83
N PRO A 211 -2.50 2.51 -3.16
CA PRO A 211 -1.37 1.96 -3.93
C PRO A 211 -0.07 2.74 -3.67
N SER A 212 1.07 2.13 -3.97
CA SER A 212 2.32 2.88 -4.13
C SER A 212 2.20 3.78 -5.36
N VAL A 213 2.37 5.08 -5.15
CA VAL A 213 2.25 6.10 -6.20
C VAL A 213 3.48 6.99 -6.13
N PRO A 214 4.38 6.95 -7.13
CA PRO A 214 5.43 7.95 -7.25
C PRO A 214 4.80 9.31 -7.54
N CYS A 215 5.37 10.35 -6.95
CA CYS A 215 4.89 11.73 -7.07
C CYS A 215 6.01 12.68 -7.45
N ASP A 216 7.01 12.20 -8.18
CA ASP A 216 8.02 13.05 -8.77
C ASP A 216 7.55 13.67 -10.11
N LYS A 217 8.09 14.84 -10.41
CA LYS A 217 8.06 15.43 -11.75
C LYS A 217 9.42 15.98 -12.13
N ALA A 218 9.74 15.86 -13.41
CA ALA A 218 10.86 16.54 -14.01
C ALA A 218 10.51 18.02 -14.23
N VAL A 219 11.40 18.90 -13.76
CA VAL A 219 11.35 20.34 -14.02
C VAL A 219 12.66 20.74 -14.66
N HIS A 220 12.57 21.34 -15.84
CA HIS A 220 13.71 21.97 -16.50
C HIS A 220 14.05 23.26 -15.74
N THR A 221 15.33 23.49 -15.52
CA THR A 221 15.80 24.70 -14.83
C THR A 221 16.79 25.42 -15.72
N ASP A 222 16.75 26.75 -15.71
CA ASP A 222 17.78 27.55 -16.37
C ASP A 222 19.15 27.40 -15.66
N ASP A 223 20.20 28.01 -16.25
CA ASP A 223 21.57 28.02 -15.70
C ASP A 223 21.67 28.55 -14.25
N ASP A 224 20.65 29.28 -13.78
CA ASP A 224 20.55 29.83 -12.43
C ASP A 224 19.71 28.92 -11.49
N ASN A 225 19.39 27.70 -11.92
CA ASN A 225 18.58 26.70 -11.22
C ASN A 225 17.15 27.20 -10.88
N ASN A 226 16.64 28.14 -11.67
CA ASN A 226 15.27 28.62 -11.57
C ASN A 226 14.38 27.81 -12.52
N PRO A 227 13.14 27.43 -12.14
CA PRO A 227 12.27 26.65 -13.01
C PRO A 227 12.07 27.40 -14.32
N ASP A 228 12.40 26.76 -15.43
CA ASP A 228 12.14 27.31 -16.75
C ASP A 228 10.64 27.32 -16.98
N THR A 229 10.03 28.50 -16.83
CA THR A 229 8.59 28.70 -17.07
C THR A 229 8.24 28.72 -18.55
N ASP A 230 9.25 28.67 -19.43
CA ASP A 230 9.15 28.96 -20.84
C ASP A 230 9.27 27.67 -21.69
N ALA A 231 9.60 26.53 -21.05
CA ALA A 231 9.74 25.19 -21.63
C ALA A 231 8.51 24.69 -22.43
N ALA A 232 7.35 25.35 -22.31
CA ALA A 232 6.19 25.08 -23.16
C ALA A 232 6.36 25.57 -24.62
N ASN A 233 7.40 26.35 -24.93
CA ASN A 233 7.65 26.92 -26.25
C ASN A 233 9.04 26.60 -26.85
N ASP A 234 9.89 25.81 -26.19
CA ASP A 234 11.22 25.56 -26.73
C ASP A 234 11.21 24.41 -27.75
N ASP A 235 10.86 24.81 -28.97
CA ASP A 235 11.01 24.03 -30.18
C ASP A 235 12.50 23.71 -30.42
N ALA A 236 12.86 22.46 -30.14
CA ALA A 236 13.79 21.64 -30.94
C ALA A 236 15.31 21.87 -30.83
N ASN A 237 15.82 22.47 -29.75
CA ASN A 237 17.23 22.29 -29.44
C ASN A 237 17.46 22.18 -27.93
N PRO A 238 17.25 20.99 -27.32
CA PRO A 238 17.74 20.76 -25.97
C PRO A 238 19.25 20.98 -26.03
N ASP A 239 19.73 22.05 -25.41
CA ASP A 239 21.15 22.15 -25.10
C ASP A 239 21.51 20.86 -24.34
N GLU A 240 22.53 20.13 -24.80
CA GLU A 240 22.87 18.77 -24.34
C GLU A 240 23.22 18.68 -22.84
N ASP A 241 23.15 19.79 -22.10
CA ASP A 241 23.50 19.93 -20.68
C ASP A 241 22.30 20.21 -19.75
N ASP A 242 21.06 20.30 -20.28
CA ASP A 242 19.87 20.53 -19.44
C ASP A 242 19.40 19.22 -18.78
N THR A 243 20.00 18.91 -17.63
CA THR A 243 19.57 17.79 -16.80
C THR A 243 18.32 18.16 -15.98
N PRO A 244 17.18 17.48 -16.16
CA PRO A 244 15.96 17.84 -15.46
C PRO A 244 16.11 17.61 -13.95
N MET A 245 15.76 18.63 -13.16
CA MET A 245 15.66 18.49 -11.71
C MET A 245 14.38 17.71 -11.37
N ILE A 246 14.51 16.69 -10.53
CA ILE A 246 13.37 15.94 -10.01
C ILE A 246 12.83 16.62 -8.74
N VAL A 247 11.56 17.02 -8.77
CA VAL A 247 10.90 17.69 -7.65
C VAL A 247 9.58 17.02 -7.27
N PRO A 248 9.08 17.20 -6.04
CA PRO A 248 7.76 16.71 -5.62
C PRO A 248 6.61 17.32 -6.42
N ASP A 249 5.62 16.50 -6.75
CA ASP A 249 4.36 16.86 -7.40
C ASP A 249 3.17 16.44 -6.53
N GLU A 250 2.66 17.37 -5.72
CA GLU A 250 1.52 17.12 -4.83
C GLU A 250 0.25 16.69 -5.61
N ASP A 251 0.07 17.18 -6.84
CA ASP A 251 -1.08 16.86 -7.67
C ASP A 251 -1.08 15.38 -8.13
N ALA A 252 0.08 14.72 -8.17
CA ALA A 252 0.19 13.30 -8.47
C ALA A 252 -0.50 12.41 -7.42
N CYS A 253 -0.64 12.89 -6.18
CA CYS A 253 -1.28 12.15 -5.11
C CYS A 253 -2.80 12.24 -5.08
N LEU A 254 -3.43 13.18 -5.81
CA LEU A 254 -4.88 13.35 -5.74
C LEU A 254 -5.61 12.17 -6.40
N SER A 255 -6.64 11.67 -5.72
CA SER A 255 -7.42 10.50 -6.12
C SER A 255 -8.18 10.67 -7.43
N GLU A 256 -8.60 11.90 -7.74
CA GLU A 256 -9.40 12.22 -8.92
C GLU A 256 -8.51 12.62 -10.10
N ALA A 257 -8.89 12.25 -11.32
CA ALA A 257 -8.25 12.77 -12.53
C ALA A 257 -8.57 14.27 -12.71
N ASP A 258 -7.63 15.02 -13.30
CA ASP A 258 -7.85 16.39 -13.76
C ASP A 258 -7.31 16.57 -15.20
N PRO A 259 -8.11 16.19 -16.22
CA PRO A 259 -7.69 16.33 -17.61
C PRO A 259 -7.39 17.77 -18.02
N SER A 260 -7.94 18.77 -17.32
CA SER A 260 -7.68 20.19 -17.61
C SER A 260 -6.25 20.61 -17.27
N LYS A 261 -5.59 19.87 -16.36
CA LYS A 261 -4.18 20.00 -15.99
C LYS A 261 -3.29 18.91 -16.60
N GLY A 262 -3.78 18.17 -17.60
CA GLY A 262 -3.02 17.08 -18.23
C GLY A 262 -3.01 15.76 -17.45
N ARG A 263 -3.71 15.67 -16.31
CA ARG A 263 -3.76 14.48 -15.47
C ARG A 263 -4.97 13.63 -15.80
N VAL A 264 -4.82 12.74 -16.78
CA VAL A 264 -5.92 11.93 -17.33
C VAL A 264 -6.38 10.78 -16.40
N PHE A 265 -5.58 10.42 -15.40
CA PHE A 265 -5.89 9.41 -14.39
C PHE A 265 -5.66 9.99 -12.98
N GLY A 266 -6.44 9.54 -11.99
CA GLY A 266 -6.15 9.82 -10.59
C GLY A 266 -5.19 8.79 -10.00
N SER A 267 -4.67 9.06 -8.80
CA SER A 267 -3.68 8.20 -8.13
C SER A 267 -4.22 6.81 -7.74
N GLY A 268 -5.54 6.65 -7.67
CA GLY A 268 -6.16 5.43 -7.13
C GLY A 268 -6.12 5.33 -5.61
N ILE A 269 -5.51 6.31 -4.92
CA ILE A 269 -5.54 6.43 -3.46
C ILE A 269 -6.98 6.76 -3.03
N ASN A 270 -7.41 6.27 -1.88
CA ASN A 270 -8.73 6.59 -1.34
C ASN A 270 -8.86 8.11 -1.10
N PRO A 271 -9.91 8.78 -1.63
CA PRO A 271 -10.09 10.25 -1.51
C PRO A 271 -10.31 10.74 -0.07
N ASP A 272 -10.66 9.85 0.86
CA ASP A 272 -10.82 10.19 2.27
C ASP A 272 -9.47 10.30 3.02
N PHE A 273 -8.36 9.93 2.37
CA PHE A 273 -7.05 9.93 3.02
C PHE A 273 -6.35 11.27 2.83
N PRO A 274 -5.87 11.89 3.92
CA PRO A 274 -5.01 13.06 3.80
C PRO A 274 -3.63 12.59 3.32
N VAL A 275 -3.33 12.81 2.04
CA VAL A 275 -2.05 12.42 1.43
C VAL A 275 -1.26 13.62 0.93
N ARG A 276 0.06 13.46 0.88
CA ARG A 276 1.01 14.43 0.33
C ARG A 276 2.15 13.69 -0.35
N CYS A 277 2.85 14.40 -1.22
CA CYS A 277 4.11 13.93 -1.77
C CYS A 277 5.23 14.06 -0.71
N ASP A 278 5.95 12.98 -0.46
CA ASP A 278 7.12 13.06 0.40
C ASP A 278 8.33 13.60 -0.37
N PRO A 279 8.98 14.69 0.09
CA PRO A 279 10.07 15.29 -0.67
C PRO A 279 11.37 14.49 -0.65
N GLU A 280 11.52 13.52 0.26
CA GLU A 280 12.72 12.69 0.35
C GLU A 280 12.56 11.41 -0.47
N THR A 281 11.40 10.77 -0.38
CA THR A 281 11.16 9.50 -1.10
C THR A 281 10.43 9.65 -2.43
N LEU A 282 9.90 10.83 -2.73
CA LEU A 282 9.14 11.13 -3.95
C LEU A 282 7.97 10.16 -4.17
N HIS A 283 7.33 9.75 -3.08
CA HIS A 283 6.14 8.89 -3.10
C HIS A 283 5.02 9.53 -2.29
N CYS A 284 3.78 9.24 -2.68
CA CYS A 284 2.61 9.63 -1.94
C CYS A 284 2.56 8.89 -0.60
N ILE A 285 2.45 9.64 0.49
CA ILE A 285 2.36 9.13 1.85
C ILE A 285 1.14 9.70 2.56
N LEU A 286 0.71 9.06 3.64
CA LEU A 286 -0.23 9.67 4.57
C LEU A 286 0.41 10.90 5.21
N SER A 287 -0.34 12.00 5.27
CA SER A 287 0.08 13.25 5.93
C SER A 287 0.07 13.12 7.45
N GLU A 288 -0.65 12.14 7.97
CA GLU A 288 -0.80 11.84 9.39
C GLU A 288 -0.77 10.32 9.62
N ASP A 289 -0.21 9.89 10.73
CA ASP A 289 -0.30 8.54 11.27
C ASP A 289 -1.78 8.19 11.50
N PRO A 290 -2.31 7.17 10.79
CA PRO A 290 -3.73 6.85 10.83
C PRO A 290 -4.20 6.30 12.17
N LEU A 291 -3.29 5.88 13.05
CA LEU A 291 -3.64 5.42 14.40
C LEU A 291 -3.64 6.53 15.43
N THR A 292 -2.82 7.56 15.25
CA THR A 292 -2.65 8.61 16.26
C THR A 292 -3.22 9.96 15.83
N GLY A 293 -3.52 10.14 14.55
CA GLY A 293 -3.92 11.43 13.95
C GLY A 293 -2.83 12.49 14.08
N LYS A 294 -1.57 12.08 14.23
CA LYS A 294 -0.42 12.98 14.32
C LYS A 294 0.36 12.96 13.02
N PRO A 295 0.99 14.07 12.61
CA PRO A 295 1.87 14.09 11.43
C PRO A 295 3.03 13.08 11.51
#